data_AF-A0A3D2FVN4-F1
#
_entry.id   AF-A0A3D2FVN4-F1
#
_cell.length_a   1.000
_cell.length_b   1.000
_cell.length_c   1.000
_cell.angle_alpha   90.00
_cell.angle_beta   90.00
_cell.angle_gamma   90.00
#
_symmetry.space_group_name_H-M   'P 1'
#
loop_
_entity.id
_entity.type
_entity.pdbx_description
1 polymer ?
#
loop_
_entity_poly.entity_id
_entity_poly.type
_entity_poly.pdbx_seq_one_letter_code
_entity_poly.pdbx_strand_id
1 'polypeptide(L)' 'TPEIGGLTPVQALEIIRGCRGLNLVGADLVEVSPPYDPQGNTALLAANLIYEILCVMPGVAYREGAER' A
#
# COMPACT_ATOMS: atom_id res chain seq x y z
N THR A 1 12.37 11.06 6.12
CA THR A 1 12.60 12.52 5.93
C THR A 1 11.52 13.10 5.03
N PRO A 2 10.84 14.20 5.39
CA PRO A 2 9.75 14.74 4.59
C PRO A 2 10.25 15.57 3.40
N GLU A 3 9.64 15.38 2.23
CA GLU A 3 9.90 16.15 1.00
C GLU A 3 8.56 16.65 0.41
N ILE A 4 8.54 17.87 -0.13
CA ILE A 4 7.31 18.48 -0.68
C ILE A 4 6.96 17.94 -2.08
N GLY A 5 5.67 18.00 -2.46
CA GLY A 5 5.22 17.62 -3.81
C GLY A 5 5.20 16.11 -4.10
N GLY A 6 5.12 15.29 -3.06
CA GLY A 6 5.08 13.83 -3.18
C GLY A 6 3.75 13.27 -3.71
N LEU A 7 3.65 11.94 -3.68
CA LEU A 7 2.48 11.20 -4.13
C LEU A 7 1.29 11.38 -3.19
N THR A 8 0.09 11.38 -3.77
CA THR A 8 -1.17 11.28 -3.03
C THR A 8 -1.46 9.82 -2.63
N PRO A 9 -2.27 9.57 -1.59
CA PRO A 9 -2.67 8.21 -1.22
C PRO A 9 -3.35 7.42 -2.35
N VAL A 10 -4.10 8.10 -3.22
CA VAL A 10 -4.76 7.47 -4.38
C VAL A 10 -3.73 6.91 -5.36
N GLN A 11 -2.69 7.69 -5.68
CA GLN A 11 -1.61 7.24 -6.56
C GLN A 11 -0.84 6.06 -5.97
N ALA A 12 -0.62 6.05 -4.64
CA ALA A 12 0.00 4.91 -3.96
C ALA A 12 -0.83 3.62 -4.11
N LEU A 13 -2.16 3.72 -3.96
CA LEU A 13 -3.07 2.58 -4.15
C LEU A 13 -3.05 2.06 -5.60
N GLU A 14 -3.04 2.96 -6.57
CA GLU A 14 -2.95 2.59 -8.00
C GLU A 14 -1.66 1.82 -8.30
N ILE A 15 -0.53 2.29 -7.75
CA ILE A 15 0.77 1.62 -7.89
C ILE A 15 0.72 0.21 -7.26
N ILE A 16 0.28 0.09 -6.01
CA ILE A 16 0.24 -1.21 -5.30
C ILE A 16 -0.68 -2.19 -6.02
N ARG A 17 -1.89 -1.77 -6.40
CA ARG A 17 -2.86 -2.61 -7.11
C ARG A 17 -2.38 -3.00 -8.52
N GLY A 18 -1.58 -2.13 -9.15
CA GLY A 18 -0.92 -2.41 -10.42
C GLY A 18 0.11 -3.54 -10.35
N CYS A 19 0.61 -3.90 -9.16
CA CYS A 19 1.51 -5.04 -8.97
C CYS A 19 0.80 -6.41 -9.00
N ARG A 20 -0.53 -6.45 -9.12
CA ARG A 20 -1.30 -7.69 -9.23
C ARG A 20 -0.77 -8.56 -10.38
N GLY A 21 -0.54 -9.84 -10.09
CA GLY A 21 -0.06 -10.83 -11.06
C GLY A 21 1.46 -10.94 -11.16
N LEU A 22 2.22 -10.07 -10.48
CA LEU A 22 3.66 -10.24 -10.32
C LEU A 22 3.98 -11.35 -9.31
N ASN A 23 5.16 -11.95 -9.44
CA ASN A 23 5.68 -12.92 -8.47
C ASN A 23 6.34 -12.21 -7.27
N LEU A 24 5.54 -11.53 -6.44
CA LEU A 24 6.04 -10.83 -5.25
C LEU A 24 6.47 -11.85 -4.18
N VAL A 25 7.72 -11.76 -3.71
CA VAL A 25 8.29 -12.64 -2.68
C VAL A 25 8.32 -12.02 -1.29
N GLY A 26 8.01 -10.73 -1.18
CA GLY A 26 8.01 -9.96 0.05
C GLY A 26 7.81 -8.47 -0.22
N ALA A 27 7.52 -7.71 0.82
CA ALA A 27 7.38 -6.26 0.80
C ALA A 27 7.67 -5.69 2.19
N ASP A 28 8.15 -4.45 2.23
CA ASP A 28 8.31 -3.67 3.45
C ASP A 28 7.57 -2.33 3.35
N LEU A 29 7.24 -1.77 4.51
CA LEU A 29 6.72 -0.42 4.62
C LEU A 29 7.45 0.28 5.76
N VAL A 30 8.26 1.26 5.40
CA VAL A 30 9.26 1.90 6.27
C VAL A 30 8.97 3.39 6.47
N GLU A 31 9.77 4.06 7.29
CA GLU A 31 9.73 5.52 7.51
C GLU A 31 8.45 6.07 8.18
N VAL A 32 7.63 5.21 8.80
CA VAL A 32 6.60 5.67 9.75
C VAL A 32 7.28 6.10 11.05
N SER A 33 7.07 7.35 11.47
CA SER A 33 7.68 7.89 12.68
C SER A 33 6.62 8.41 13.66
N PRO A 34 6.13 7.57 14.60
CA PRO A 34 5.08 7.94 15.56
C PRO A 34 5.32 9.23 16.36
N PRO A 35 6.55 9.58 16.78
CA PRO A 35 6.79 10.84 17.49
C PRO A 35 6.42 12.11 16.69
N TYR A 36 6.38 12.03 15.35
CA TYR A 36 6.00 13.14 14.47
C TYR A 36 4.55 13.03 13.94
N ASP A 37 3.78 12.03 14.38
CA ASP A 37 2.38 11.81 14.00
C ASP A 37 1.50 11.58 15.24
N PRO A 38 1.18 12.64 16.01
CA PRO A 38 0.46 12.50 17.29
C PRO A 38 -0.95 11.93 17.15
N GLN A 39 -1.56 12.04 15.97
CA GLN A 39 -2.90 11.52 15.69
C GLN A 39 -2.89 10.10 15.11
N GLY A 40 -1.71 9.57 14.76
CA GLY A 40 -1.59 8.25 14.16
C GLY A 40 -2.13 8.17 12.72
N ASN A 41 -2.28 9.30 12.02
CA ASN A 41 -2.83 9.34 10.67
C ASN A 41 -1.88 8.65 9.67
N THR A 42 -0.58 8.83 9.82
CA THR A 42 0.44 8.15 9.03
C THR A 42 0.45 6.65 9.35
N ALA A 43 0.30 6.27 10.61
CA ALA A 43 0.20 4.86 11.00
C ALA A 43 -1.07 4.19 10.43
N LEU A 44 -2.20 4.88 10.40
CA LEU A 44 -3.45 4.40 9.81
C LEU A 44 -3.30 4.23 8.29
N LEU A 45 -2.72 5.21 7.60
CA LEU A 45 -2.43 5.11 6.17
C LEU A 45 -1.52 3.92 5.88
N ALA A 46 -0.42 3.79 6.63
CA ALA A 46 0.52 2.68 6.55
C ALA A 46 -0.17 1.30 6.67
N ALA A 47 -1.04 1.14 7.68
CA ALA A 47 -1.78 -0.10 7.89
C ALA A 47 -2.69 -0.46 6.70
N ASN A 48 -3.38 0.53 6.11
CA ASN A 48 -4.21 0.31 4.93
C ASN A 48 -3.37 -0.02 3.68
N LEU A 49 -2.20 0.59 3.51
CA LEU A 49 -1.29 0.26 2.41
C LEU A 49 -0.73 -1.17 2.54
N ILE A 50 -0.36 -1.59 3.75
CA ILE A 50 0.08 -2.98 4.01
C ILE A 50 -1.04 -3.98 3.68
N TYR A 51 -2.29 -3.65 4.00
CA TYR A 51 -3.44 -4.48 3.62
C TYR A 51 -3.58 -4.62 2.10
N GLU A 52 -3.38 -3.54 1.34
CA GLU A 52 -3.42 -3.58 -0.13
C GLU A 52 -2.25 -4.37 -0.72
N ILE A 53 -1.06 -4.27 -0.13
CA ILE A 53 0.10 -5.11 -0.47
C ILE A 53 -0.23 -6.58 -0.27
N LEU A 54 -0.84 -6.95 0.87
CA LEU A 54 -1.27 -8.33 1.13
C LEU A 54 -2.26 -8.84 0.07
N CYS A 55 -3.17 -7.99 -0.41
CA CYS A 55 -4.15 -8.36 -1.45
C CYS A 55 -3.53 -8.68 -2.82
N VAL A 56 -2.32 -8.18 -3.11
CA VAL A 56 -1.63 -8.44 -4.39
C VAL A 56 -0.56 -9.54 -4.29
N MET A 57 -0.36 -10.14 -3.12
CA MET A 57 0.59 -11.23 -2.94
C MET A 57 0.15 -12.51 -3.69
N PRO A 58 1.11 -13.35 -4.14
CA PRO A 58 0.79 -14.64 -4.76
C PRO A 58 -0.08 -15.54 -3.88
N GLY A 59 -1.02 -16.25 -4.49
CA GLY A 59 -1.92 -17.18 -3.80
C GLY A 59 -3.23 -16.57 -3.30
N VAL A 60 -3.42 -15.25 -3.43
CA VAL A 60 -4.72 -14.61 -3.16
C VAL A 60 -5.70 -14.95 -4.27
N ALA A 61 -6.84 -15.54 -3.91
CA ALA A 61 -7.91 -15.85 -4.85
C ALA A 61 -8.61 -14.56 -5.30
N TYR A 62 -8.68 -14.36 -6.61
CA TYR A 62 -9.46 -13.28 -7.21
C TYR A 62 -10.81 -13.83 -7.64
N ARG A 63 -11.87 -13.07 -7.38
CA ARG A 63 -13.16 -13.35 -8.01
C ARG A 63 -13.05 -13.01 -9.48
N GLU A 64 -13.18 -14.01 -10.35
CA GLU A 64 -13.46 -13.76 -11.75
C GLU A 64 -14.85 -13.11 -11.84
N GLY A 65 -14.93 -11.90 -12.39
CA GLY A 65 -16.21 -11.19 -12.49
C GLY A 65 -16.18 -9.66 -12.30
N ALA A 66 -15.07 -9.00 -12.61
CA ALA A 66 -15.11 -7.57 -12.92
C ALA A 66 -14.16 -7.30 -14.09
N GLU A 67 -14.38 -8.03 -15.18
CA GLU A 67 -13.92 -7.59 -16.50
C GLU A 67 -14.60 -6.25 -16.79
N ARG A 68 -13.78 -5.21 -16.91
CA ARG A 68 -14.02 -4.16 -17.88
C ARG A 68 -13.18 -4.48 -19.10
#